data_AF-A0A5J4KKU3-F1
#
_entry.id   AF-A0A5J4KKU3-F1
#
_cell.length_a   1.000
_cell.length_b   1.000
_cell.length_c   1.000
_cell.angle_alpha   90.00
_cell.angle_beta   90.00
_cell.angle_gamma   90.00
#
_symmetry.space_group_name_H-M   'P 1'
#
loop_
_entity.id
_entity.type
_entity.pdbx_description
1 polymer ?
#
loop_
_entity_poly.entity_id
_entity_poly.type
_entity_poly.pdbx_seq_one_letter_code
_entity_poly.pdbx_strand_id
1 'polypeptide(L)'
;MLDGDSPLWERARGLLNAALLLEQQDEGYVWHGWTRGQIEAFLHGLPSPCCLVVAVWQAALPEQAAAYVPDGRAAEQLMLGLVCEVVEGEVRSLRTFEALRAAGLKAVDELEPGYEDGLAILRAAHALVAPVAWALFTDWQTWNEWLYGSDETQPSESVVDKGALLTALAQAGRCVLLGTQTAHRYL
;
A
#
# COMPACT_ATOMS: atom_id res chain seq x y z
N MET A 1 -9.34 -15.72 -0.43
CA MET A 1 -10.76 -15.46 -0.14
C MET A 1 -10.85 -14.02 0.31
N LEU A 2 -11.51 -13.16 -0.47
CA LEU A 2 -11.73 -11.77 -0.08
C LEU A 2 -12.86 -11.75 0.94
N ASP A 3 -12.60 -11.21 2.12
CA ASP A 3 -13.62 -11.01 3.15
C ASP A 3 -14.40 -9.73 2.81
N GLY A 4 -15.58 -9.89 2.23
CA GLY A 4 -16.43 -8.78 1.79
C GLY A 4 -17.02 -7.95 2.93
N ASP A 5 -17.01 -8.48 4.16
CA ASP A 5 -17.48 -7.77 5.35
C ASP A 5 -16.36 -6.97 6.03
N SER A 6 -15.12 -7.08 5.53
CA SER A 6 -13.99 -6.30 6.02
C SER A 6 -14.19 -4.81 5.69
N PRO A 7 -13.94 -3.88 6.64
CA PRO A 7 -13.88 -2.44 6.35
C PRO A 7 -12.87 -2.09 5.26
N LEU A 8 -11.89 -2.96 5.01
CA LEU A 8 -10.93 -2.84 3.90
C LEU A 8 -11.58 -3.04 2.54
N TRP A 9 -12.70 -3.78 2.43
CA TRP A 9 -13.37 -4.05 1.16
C TRP A 9 -13.84 -2.77 0.48
N GLU A 10 -14.53 -1.88 1.20
CA GLU A 10 -14.99 -0.61 0.65
C GLU A 10 -13.82 0.28 0.18
N ARG A 11 -12.68 0.20 0.85
CA ARG A 11 -11.46 0.96 0.51
C ARG A 11 -10.68 0.34 -0.64
N ALA A 12 -10.65 -0.99 -0.74
CA ALA A 12 -10.03 -1.74 -1.84
C ALA A 12 -10.90 -1.78 -3.11
N ARG A 13 -12.21 -1.55 -2.99
CA ARG A 13 -13.17 -1.62 -4.12
C ARG A 13 -12.77 -0.73 -5.29
N GLY A 14 -12.28 0.49 -5.04
CA GLY A 14 -11.83 1.39 -6.09
C GLY A 14 -10.66 0.80 -6.91
N LEU A 15 -9.72 0.16 -6.22
CA LEU A 15 -8.58 -0.52 -6.84
C LEU A 15 -9.00 -1.78 -7.59
N LEU A 16 -9.94 -2.55 -7.04
CA LEU A 16 -10.47 -3.73 -7.71
C LEU A 16 -11.25 -3.36 -8.97
N ASN A 17 -12.05 -2.30 -8.93
CA ASN A 17 -12.74 -1.77 -10.10
C ASN A 17 -11.73 -1.29 -11.16
N ALA A 18 -10.65 -0.63 -10.74
CA ALA A 18 -9.58 -0.22 -11.64
C ALA A 18 -8.88 -1.42 -12.29
N ALA A 19 -8.55 -2.45 -11.51
CA ALA A 19 -7.96 -3.69 -12.01
C ALA A 19 -8.90 -4.38 -13.01
N LEU A 20 -10.22 -4.44 -12.72
CA LEU A 20 -11.21 -4.99 -13.64
C LEU A 20 -11.31 -4.18 -14.94
N LEU A 21 -11.27 -2.85 -14.86
CA LEU A 21 -11.25 -1.99 -16.06
C LEU A 21 -9.98 -2.24 -16.88
N LEU A 22 -8.81 -2.35 -16.23
CA LEU A 22 -7.55 -2.65 -16.90
C LEU A 22 -7.52 -4.06 -17.52
N GLU A 23 -8.21 -5.04 -16.94
CA GLU A 23 -8.32 -6.38 -17.53
C GLU A 23 -9.28 -6.44 -18.73
N GLN A 24 -10.37 -5.66 -18.67
CA GLN A 24 -11.41 -5.69 -19.70
C GLN A 24 -11.08 -4.84 -20.94
N GLN A 25 -10.14 -3.91 -20.83
CA GLN A 25 -9.75 -2.99 -21.90
C GLN A 25 -8.46 -3.45 -22.59
N ASP A 26 -8.22 -2.93 -23.79
CA ASP A 26 -7.02 -3.25 -24.58
C ASP A 26 -5.72 -2.74 -23.90
N GLU A 27 -4.55 -3.27 -24.30
CA GLU A 27 -3.24 -2.95 -23.72
C GLU A 27 -2.88 -1.45 -23.70
N GLY A 28 -3.52 -0.64 -24.55
CA GLY A 28 -3.34 0.81 -24.61
C GLY A 28 -4.18 1.62 -23.62
N TYR A 29 -5.06 0.99 -22.83
CA TYR A 29 -5.88 1.69 -21.86
C TYR A 29 -5.03 2.20 -20.69
N VAL A 30 -5.17 3.50 -20.41
CA VAL A 30 -4.45 4.20 -19.34
C VAL A 30 -5.46 4.59 -18.26
N TRP A 31 -5.30 4.04 -17.06
CA TRP A 31 -6.06 4.39 -15.87
C TRP A 31 -5.19 5.24 -14.94
N HIS A 32 -5.46 6.54 -14.82
CA HIS A 32 -4.69 7.47 -13.99
C HIS A 32 -3.14 7.36 -14.13
N GLY A 33 -2.67 7.20 -15.37
CA GLY A 33 -1.25 7.04 -15.69
C GLY A 33 -0.71 5.62 -15.50
N TRP A 34 -1.57 4.65 -15.18
CA TRP A 34 -1.25 3.23 -15.13
C TRP A 34 -1.74 2.51 -16.37
N THR A 35 -0.88 1.71 -16.97
CA THR A 35 -1.30 0.66 -17.90
C THR A 35 -1.16 -0.71 -17.25
N ARG A 36 -1.89 -1.69 -17.79
CA ARG A 36 -1.73 -3.09 -17.41
C ARG A 36 -0.28 -3.55 -17.52
N GLY A 37 0.37 -3.22 -18.64
CA GLY A 37 1.76 -3.59 -18.90
C GLY A 37 2.75 -3.03 -17.86
N GLN A 38 2.53 -1.83 -17.33
CA GLN A 38 3.38 -1.26 -16.27
C GLN A 38 3.25 -2.02 -14.94
N ILE A 39 2.03 -2.44 -14.59
CA ILE A 39 1.77 -3.22 -13.38
C ILE A 39 2.40 -4.61 -13.53
N GLU A 40 2.20 -5.25 -14.67
CA GLU A 40 2.80 -6.56 -14.96
C GLU A 40 4.33 -6.50 -14.95
N ALA A 41 4.93 -5.49 -15.59
CA ALA A 41 6.37 -5.29 -15.60
C ALA A 41 6.94 -5.08 -14.18
N PHE A 42 6.22 -4.33 -13.34
CA PHE A 42 6.60 -4.16 -11.93
C PHE A 42 6.59 -5.50 -11.18
N LEU A 43 5.52 -6.28 -11.28
CA LEU A 43 5.41 -7.56 -10.58
C LEU A 43 6.48 -8.56 -11.07
N HIS A 44 6.77 -8.61 -12.37
CA HIS A 44 7.85 -9.44 -12.93
C HIS A 44 9.25 -9.00 -12.49
N GLY A 45 9.42 -7.72 -12.14
CA GLY A 45 10.66 -7.18 -11.61
C GLY A 45 10.94 -7.54 -10.15
N LEU A 46 9.95 -8.09 -9.43
CA LEU A 46 10.10 -8.48 -8.03
C LEU A 46 10.83 -9.83 -7.90
N PRO A 47 11.62 -10.03 -6.82
CA PRO A 47 12.14 -11.34 -6.45
C PRO A 47 11.02 -12.38 -6.33
N SER A 48 11.29 -13.63 -6.72
CA SER A 48 10.30 -14.70 -6.59
C SER A 48 10.84 -15.89 -5.79
N PRO A 49 10.05 -16.44 -4.84
CA PRO A 49 8.78 -15.91 -4.31
C PRO A 49 9.02 -14.73 -3.35
N CYS A 50 8.06 -13.80 -3.26
CA CYS A 50 8.14 -12.71 -2.29
C CYS A 50 6.78 -12.20 -1.78
N CYS A 51 6.85 -11.31 -0.79
CA CYS A 51 5.74 -10.49 -0.36
C CYS A 51 5.91 -9.01 -0.71
N LEU A 52 4.81 -8.43 -1.16
CA LEU A 52 4.57 -7.00 -1.28
C LEU A 52 3.63 -6.56 -0.15
N VAL A 53 4.10 -5.66 0.71
CA VAL A 53 3.35 -5.16 1.86
C VAL A 53 2.89 -3.72 1.61
N VAL A 54 1.63 -3.41 1.88
CA VAL A 54 1.06 -2.07 1.73
C VAL A 54 0.33 -1.67 3.00
N ALA A 55 0.74 -0.54 3.58
CA ALA A 55 0.08 0.13 4.67
C ALA A 55 -0.19 1.60 4.29
N VAL A 56 -1.44 2.04 4.45
CA VAL A 56 -1.85 3.42 4.19
C VAL A 56 -2.54 3.98 5.42
N TRP A 57 -2.13 5.16 5.88
CA TRP A 57 -2.58 5.78 7.13
C TRP A 57 -3.33 7.08 6.88
N GLN A 58 -4.27 7.45 7.75
CA GLN A 58 -4.94 8.75 7.68
C GLN A 58 -4.97 9.38 9.06
N ALA A 59 -4.64 10.68 9.14
CA ALA A 59 -4.85 11.44 10.36
C ALA A 59 -6.32 11.37 10.79
N ALA A 60 -6.58 10.97 12.04
CA ALA A 60 -7.93 10.96 12.58
C ALA A 60 -8.51 12.37 12.58
N LEU A 61 -9.82 12.46 12.36
CA LEU A 61 -10.53 13.72 12.47
C LEU A 61 -10.40 14.29 13.90
N PRO A 62 -10.40 15.62 14.08
CA PRO A 62 -10.25 16.25 15.39
C PRO A 62 -11.23 15.73 16.46
N GLU A 63 -12.45 15.36 16.06
CA GLU A 63 -13.50 14.81 16.93
C GLU A 63 -13.16 13.41 17.46
N GLN A 64 -12.35 12.64 16.74
CA GLN A 64 -11.89 11.30 17.12
C GLN A 64 -10.56 11.34 17.89
N ALA A 65 -9.72 12.34 17.61
CA ALA A 65 -8.45 12.58 18.31
C ALA A 65 -8.65 12.98 19.79
N ALA A 66 -9.77 13.62 20.14
CA ALA A 66 -10.06 14.01 21.53
C ALA A 66 -10.40 12.83 22.47
N ALA A 67 -10.73 11.67 21.91
CA ALA A 67 -11.09 10.47 22.67
C ALA A 67 -9.89 9.55 22.96
N TYR A 68 -8.78 9.74 22.25
CA TYR A 68 -7.60 8.89 22.32
C TYR A 68 -6.35 9.76 22.46
N VAL A 69 -5.64 9.58 23.58
CA VAL A 69 -4.28 10.07 23.89
C VAL A 69 -4.18 11.41 24.67
N PRO A 70 -3.62 11.40 25.91
CA PRO A 70 -3.32 12.61 26.71
C PRO A 70 -2.22 13.51 26.13
N ASP A 71 -1.41 13.00 25.19
CA ASP A 71 -0.18 13.63 24.68
C ASP A 71 -0.36 14.47 23.39
N GLY A 72 -1.61 14.75 22.99
CA GLY A 72 -1.90 15.73 21.93
C GLY A 72 -1.44 15.35 20.52
N ARG A 73 -1.03 14.10 20.27
CA ARG A 73 -0.84 13.58 18.90
C ARG A 73 -2.20 13.16 18.35
N ALA A 74 -2.57 13.67 17.17
CA ALA A 74 -3.71 13.14 16.45
C ALA A 74 -3.42 11.67 16.12
N ALA A 75 -4.25 10.75 16.64
CA ALA A 75 -4.13 9.33 16.29
C ALA A 75 -4.23 9.18 14.76
N GLU A 76 -3.33 8.42 14.13
CA GLU A 76 -3.47 8.05 12.72
C GLU A 76 -4.18 6.69 12.65
N GLN A 77 -5.15 6.56 11.75
CA GLN A 77 -5.91 5.34 11.53
C GLN A 77 -5.39 4.60 10.30
N LEU A 78 -5.22 3.28 10.40
CA LEU A 78 -4.92 2.45 9.25
C LEU A 78 -6.11 2.43 8.27
N MET A 79 -5.85 2.93 7.07
CA MET A 79 -6.80 2.96 5.97
C MET A 79 -6.78 1.67 5.15
N LEU A 80 -5.58 1.21 4.82
CA LEU A 80 -5.36 0.01 4.00
C LEU A 80 -4.20 -0.78 4.60
N GLY A 81 -4.38 -2.06 4.87
CA GLY A 81 -3.34 -2.95 5.38
C GLY A 81 -3.40 -4.30 4.68
N LEU A 82 -2.52 -4.50 3.70
CA LEU A 82 -2.54 -5.67 2.81
C LEU A 82 -1.14 -6.26 2.61
N VAL A 83 -1.09 -7.58 2.42
CA VAL A 83 0.09 -8.32 2.00
C VAL A 83 -0.28 -9.19 0.80
N CYS A 84 0.46 -9.01 -0.28
CA CYS A 84 0.33 -9.81 -1.49
C CYS A 84 1.51 -10.79 -1.59
N GLU A 85 1.22 -12.06 -1.77
CA GLU A 85 2.20 -13.06 -2.17
C GLU A 85 2.38 -13.01 -3.68
N VAL A 86 3.62 -12.78 -4.13
CA VAL A 86 3.97 -12.71 -5.55
C VAL A 86 4.90 -13.86 -5.91
N VAL A 87 4.49 -14.66 -6.90
CA VAL A 87 5.26 -15.78 -7.43
C VAL A 87 5.31 -15.64 -8.94
N GLU A 88 6.53 -15.56 -9.50
CA GLU A 88 6.78 -15.39 -10.93
C GLU A 88 6.02 -14.22 -11.56
N GLY A 89 5.93 -13.10 -10.84
CA GLY A 89 5.22 -11.90 -11.32
C GLY A 89 3.69 -11.96 -11.18
N GLU A 90 3.14 -13.02 -10.59
CA GLU A 90 1.70 -13.16 -10.36
C GLU A 90 1.35 -13.05 -8.87
N VAL A 91 0.29 -12.30 -8.55
CA VAL A 91 -0.27 -12.26 -7.20
C VAL A 91 -1.01 -13.58 -6.94
N ARG A 92 -0.44 -14.45 -6.11
CA ARG A 92 -1.01 -15.77 -5.77
C ARG A 92 -2.02 -15.70 -4.63
N SER A 93 -1.75 -14.85 -3.65
CA SER A 93 -2.63 -14.67 -2.51
C SER A 93 -2.58 -13.25 -1.97
N LEU A 94 -3.66 -12.83 -1.32
CA LEU A 94 -3.80 -11.54 -0.66
C LEU A 94 -4.33 -11.77 0.75
N ARG A 95 -3.74 -11.08 1.72
CA ARG A 95 -4.12 -11.14 3.14
C ARG A 95 -4.20 -9.73 3.71
N THR A 96 -5.10 -9.52 4.66
CA THR A 96 -5.19 -8.27 5.42
C THR A 96 -4.28 -8.33 6.64
N PHE A 97 -4.03 -7.19 7.28
CA PHE A 97 -3.29 -7.15 8.54
C PHE A 97 -4.03 -7.85 9.69
N GLU A 98 -5.36 -7.93 9.67
CA GLU A 98 -6.12 -8.74 10.62
C GLU A 98 -5.73 -10.22 10.54
N ALA A 99 -5.47 -10.75 9.34
CA ALA A 99 -5.02 -12.13 9.18
C ALA A 99 -3.59 -12.35 9.73
N LEU A 100 -2.77 -11.29 9.82
CA LEU A 100 -1.41 -11.36 10.38
C LEU A 100 -1.40 -11.46 11.91
N ARG A 101 -2.54 -11.25 12.58
CA ARG A 101 -2.66 -11.45 14.04
C ARG A 101 -2.30 -12.87 14.46
N ALA A 102 -2.50 -13.86 13.58
CA ALA A 102 -2.09 -15.25 13.82
C ALA A 102 -0.57 -15.42 14.01
N ALA A 103 0.25 -14.47 13.52
CA ALA A 103 1.70 -14.42 13.76
C ALA A 103 2.11 -13.42 14.86
N GLY A 104 1.16 -12.97 15.67
CA GLY A 104 1.42 -12.08 16.80
C GLY A 104 1.45 -10.59 16.45
N LEU A 105 0.94 -10.20 15.28
CA LEU A 105 0.64 -8.78 15.03
C LEU A 105 -0.47 -8.32 15.98
N LYS A 106 -0.33 -7.12 16.55
CA LYS A 106 -1.37 -6.52 17.39
C LYS A 106 -2.63 -6.16 16.60
N ALA A 107 -3.69 -5.74 17.30
CA ALA A 107 -4.94 -5.40 16.63
C ALA A 107 -4.76 -4.17 15.72
N VAL A 108 -5.53 -4.09 14.63
CA VAL A 108 -5.33 -3.07 13.60
C VAL A 108 -5.58 -1.65 14.11
N ASP A 109 -6.50 -1.50 15.05
CA ASP A 109 -6.81 -0.28 15.79
C ASP A 109 -5.70 0.15 16.77
N GLU A 110 -4.78 -0.76 17.10
CA GLU A 110 -3.62 -0.48 17.96
C GLU A 110 -2.35 -0.17 17.16
N LEU A 111 -2.32 -0.47 15.84
CA LEU A 111 -1.17 -0.21 14.97
C LEU A 111 -0.96 1.30 14.78
N GLU A 112 0.31 1.70 14.81
CA GLU A 112 0.76 3.06 14.58
C GLU A 112 1.64 3.14 13.31
N PRO A 113 1.69 4.30 12.64
CA PRO A 113 2.57 4.57 11.49
C PRO A 113 4.04 4.78 11.94
N GLY A 114 4.57 3.85 12.73
CA GLY A 114 5.89 3.93 13.37
C GLY A 114 6.82 2.80 12.96
N TYR A 115 8.10 2.97 13.29
CA TYR A 115 9.14 1.96 13.00
C TYR A 115 8.85 0.61 13.67
N GLU A 116 8.42 0.62 14.93
CA GLU A 116 8.20 -0.61 15.70
C GLU A 116 7.12 -1.48 15.08
N ASP A 117 5.97 -0.87 14.76
CA ASP A 117 4.86 -1.57 14.12
C ASP A 117 5.13 -1.91 12.66
N GLY A 118 5.82 -1.03 11.92
CA GLY A 118 6.30 -1.34 10.58
C GLY A 118 7.16 -2.61 10.56
N LEU A 119 8.09 -2.74 11.51
CA LEU A 119 8.92 -3.94 11.63
C LEU A 119 8.11 -5.18 12.06
N ALA A 120 7.15 -5.02 12.96
CA ALA A 120 6.25 -6.11 13.38
C ALA A 120 5.42 -6.64 12.20
N ILE A 121 4.90 -5.75 11.35
CA ILE A 121 4.17 -6.09 10.12
C ILE A 121 5.08 -6.89 9.18
N LEU A 122 6.30 -6.41 8.89
CA LEU A 122 7.23 -7.08 8.00
C LEU A 122 7.60 -8.48 8.51
N ARG A 123 7.81 -8.62 9.83
CA ARG A 123 8.09 -9.92 10.47
C ARG A 123 6.90 -10.88 10.35
N ALA A 124 5.69 -10.40 10.60
CA ALA A 124 4.48 -11.22 10.48
C ALA A 124 4.23 -11.66 9.02
N ALA A 125 4.44 -10.76 8.05
CA ALA A 125 4.36 -11.07 6.63
C ALA A 125 5.38 -12.14 6.23
N HIS A 126 6.64 -11.99 6.66
CA HIS A 126 7.69 -12.97 6.45
C HIS A 126 7.34 -14.34 7.05
N ALA A 127 6.78 -14.37 8.26
CA ALA A 127 6.47 -15.61 8.97
C ALA A 127 5.30 -16.38 8.35
N LEU A 128 4.28 -15.70 7.83
CA LEU A 128 3.05 -16.35 7.38
C LEU A 128 2.95 -16.51 5.87
N VAL A 129 3.59 -15.65 5.09
CA VAL A 129 3.34 -15.54 3.66
C VAL A 129 4.58 -15.97 2.87
N ALA A 130 5.58 -15.10 2.74
CA ALA A 130 6.82 -15.34 2.01
C ALA A 130 7.86 -14.27 2.41
N PRO A 131 9.15 -14.40 2.01
CA PRO A 131 10.14 -13.35 2.26
C PRO A 131 9.68 -12.00 1.71
N VAL A 132 9.75 -10.94 2.52
CA VAL A 132 9.34 -9.61 2.07
C VAL A 132 10.38 -9.05 1.12
N ALA A 133 9.96 -8.73 -0.11
CA ALA A 133 10.82 -8.03 -1.07
C ALA A 133 10.56 -6.53 -1.10
N TRP A 134 9.34 -6.10 -0.79
CA TRP A 134 8.96 -4.69 -0.89
C TRP A 134 7.88 -4.31 0.12
N ALA A 135 7.94 -3.08 0.63
CA ALA A 135 6.86 -2.52 1.43
C ALA A 135 6.70 -1.01 1.25
N LEU A 136 5.45 -0.55 1.35
CA LEU A 136 5.02 0.84 1.26
C LEU A 136 4.21 1.23 2.49
N PHE A 137 4.55 2.37 3.11
CA PHE A 137 3.94 2.88 4.34
C PHE A 137 3.61 4.37 4.21
N THR A 138 2.53 4.70 3.52
CA THR A 138 2.22 6.09 3.14
C THR A 138 1.01 6.65 3.88
N ASP A 139 0.84 7.97 3.88
CA ASP A 139 -0.45 8.57 4.23
C ASP A 139 -1.45 8.48 3.06
N TRP A 140 -2.74 8.61 3.38
CA TRP A 140 -3.88 8.45 2.49
C TRP A 140 -3.93 9.52 1.40
N GLN A 141 -3.49 10.74 1.71
CA GLN A 141 -3.42 11.80 0.72
C GLN A 141 -2.37 11.47 -0.35
N THR A 142 -1.15 11.16 0.07
CA THR A 142 -0.05 10.76 -0.83
C THR A 142 -0.42 9.51 -1.64
N TRP A 143 -1.11 8.54 -1.02
CA TRP A 143 -1.62 7.35 -1.70
C TRP A 143 -2.60 7.71 -2.82
N ASN A 144 -3.58 8.56 -2.53
CA ASN A 144 -4.58 8.98 -3.52
C ASN A 144 -3.98 9.85 -4.62
N GLU A 145 -3.09 10.79 -4.27
CA GLU A 145 -2.36 11.58 -5.26
C GLU A 145 -1.52 10.68 -6.18
N TRP A 146 -0.87 9.66 -5.62
CA TRP A 146 -0.09 8.73 -6.44
C TRP A 146 -0.96 7.81 -7.31
N LEU A 147 -2.10 7.33 -6.80
CA LEU A 147 -3.01 6.48 -7.57
C LEU A 147 -3.81 7.25 -8.62
N TYR A 148 -4.42 8.37 -8.22
CA TYR A 148 -5.41 9.11 -9.01
C TYR A 148 -4.86 10.42 -9.59
N GLY A 149 -3.67 10.84 -9.16
CA GLY A 149 -2.96 11.98 -9.74
C GLY A 149 -2.48 11.63 -11.14
N SER A 150 -3.34 11.91 -12.11
CA SER A 150 -2.99 12.13 -13.50
C SER A 150 -3.71 13.40 -13.92
N ASP A 151 -2.96 14.39 -14.36
CA ASP A 151 -3.52 15.54 -15.05
C ASP A 151 -4.08 15.03 -16.38
N GLU A 152 -5.41 14.86 -16.49
CA GLU A 152 -6.09 14.46 -17.74
C GLU A 152 -5.86 15.45 -18.90
N THR A 153 -5.22 16.59 -18.62
CA THR A 153 -4.99 17.70 -19.54
C THR A 153 -3.58 17.76 -20.13
N GLN A 154 -2.64 16.90 -19.71
CA GLN A 154 -1.28 16.94 -20.26
C GLN A 154 -1.06 16.01 -21.46
N PRO A 155 -0.43 16.50 -22.54
CA PRO A 155 -0.09 15.68 -23.70
C PRO A 155 0.92 14.59 -23.32
N SER A 156 0.80 13.46 -24.02
CA SER A 156 1.36 12.12 -23.78
C SER A 156 2.88 11.96 -23.69
N GLU A 157 3.67 13.02 -23.50
CA GLU A 157 5.14 12.96 -23.52
C GLU A 157 5.80 12.96 -22.12
N SER A 158 5.04 13.15 -21.03
CA SER A 158 5.58 13.11 -19.66
C SER A 158 4.82 12.19 -18.71
N VAL A 159 4.18 11.14 -19.24
CA VAL A 159 3.58 10.09 -18.39
C VAL A 159 4.70 9.47 -17.55
N VAL A 160 4.74 9.80 -16.26
CA VAL A 160 5.67 9.17 -15.32
C VAL A 160 5.27 7.71 -15.21
N ASP A 161 6.14 6.81 -15.65
CA ASP A 161 5.94 5.37 -15.50
C ASP A 161 6.07 4.99 -14.02
N LYS A 162 4.93 5.01 -13.33
CA LYS A 162 4.83 4.72 -11.89
C LYS A 162 5.29 3.29 -11.60
N GLY A 163 5.09 2.34 -12.52
CA GLY A 163 5.56 0.96 -12.41
C GLY A 163 7.09 0.87 -12.42
N ALA A 164 7.74 1.51 -13.39
CA ALA A 164 9.20 1.56 -13.48
C ALA A 164 9.84 2.21 -12.25
N LEU A 165 9.23 3.26 -11.70
CA LEU A 165 9.67 3.89 -10.45
C LEU A 165 9.62 2.91 -9.27
N LEU A 166 8.52 2.18 -9.11
CA LEU A 166 8.39 1.15 -8.07
C LEU A 166 9.41 0.03 -8.24
N THR A 167 9.64 -0.43 -9.48
CA THR A 167 10.63 -1.46 -9.79
C THR A 167 12.03 -1.01 -9.37
N ALA A 168 12.42 0.22 -9.73
CA ALA A 168 13.72 0.78 -9.37
C ALA A 168 13.90 0.88 -7.84
N LEU A 169 12.85 1.27 -7.11
CA LEU A 169 12.87 1.32 -5.65
C LEU A 169 13.01 -0.08 -5.02
N ALA A 170 12.27 -1.06 -5.53
CA ALA A 170 12.35 -2.45 -5.09
C ALA A 170 13.74 -3.04 -5.34
N GLN A 171 14.30 -2.85 -6.54
CA GLN A 171 15.64 -3.33 -6.90
C GLN A 171 16.77 -2.67 -6.09
N ALA A 172 16.58 -1.43 -5.65
CA ALA A 172 17.52 -0.76 -4.76
C ALA A 172 17.50 -1.32 -3.31
N GLY A 173 16.70 -2.35 -3.03
CA GLY A 173 16.48 -2.88 -1.68
C GLY A 173 15.81 -1.88 -0.75
N ARG A 174 15.21 -0.81 -1.31
CA ARG A 174 14.56 0.25 -0.55
C ARG A 174 13.13 -0.15 -0.28
N CYS A 175 12.93 -0.76 0.87
CA CYS A 175 11.63 -0.93 1.50
C CYS A 175 11.22 0.39 2.18
N VAL A 176 10.91 1.45 1.43
CA VAL A 176 10.48 2.72 2.05
C VAL A 176 9.67 3.57 1.09
N LEU A 177 8.46 3.95 1.52
CA LEU A 177 8.10 5.37 1.59
C LEU A 177 7.36 5.55 2.90
N LEU A 178 8.00 6.24 3.85
CA LEU A 178 7.42 6.77 5.08
C LEU A 178 6.53 7.95 4.68
N GLY A 179 5.31 8.00 5.22
CA GLY A 179 4.35 9.09 5.03
C GLY A 179 4.93 10.48 5.27
N THR A 180 4.17 11.50 4.86
CA THR A 180 4.47 12.93 4.93
C THR A 180 5.47 13.30 6.03
N GLN A 181 6.50 14.07 5.66
CA GLN A 181 7.52 14.66 6.54
C GLN A 181 6.95 15.66 7.57
N THR A 182 5.89 15.31 8.28
CA THR A 182 5.32 16.04 9.41
C THR A 182 5.59 15.36 10.75
N ALA A 183 6.50 14.39 10.79
CA ALA A 183 7.21 14.08 12.03
C ALA A 183 8.24 15.19 12.32
N HIS A 184 7.81 16.17 13.11
CA HIS A 184 8.66 16.90 14.05
C HIS A 184 9.93 17.55 13.46
N ARG A 185 9.79 18.80 13.00
CA ARG A 185 10.86 19.79 13.25
C ARG A 185 10.94 19.95 14.77
N TYR A 186 11.78 19.14 15.40
CA TYR A 186 12.35 19.46 16.69
C TYR A 186 13.18 20.74 16.52
N LEU A 187 12.67 21.83 17.09
CA LEU A 187 13.45 22.81 17.83
C LEU A 187 12.69 23.13 19.11
#